data_AF-A0A542UUG9-F1
#
_entry.id   AF-A0A542UUG9-F1
#
_cell.length_a   1.000
_cell.length_b   1.000
_cell.length_c   1.000
_cell.angle_alpha   90.00
_cell.angle_beta   90.00
_cell.angle_gamma   90.00
#
_symmetry.space_group_name_H-M   'P 1'
#
loop_
_entity.id
_entity.type
_entity.pdbx_description
1 polymer ?
#
loop_
_entity_poly.entity_id
_entity_poly.type
_entity_poly.pdbx_seq_one_letter_code
_entity_poly.pdbx_strand_id
1 'polypeptide(L)'
;MWELDYLTGVGALREDVAAMVGELLSTDDPDRAACLMGLIEAAVVPVSGGLADDTPAVVAAVVAGLPRTGAASRPEALLLLSQIVGSIEASGSQPAAEAGRLVEGALPMIGALIETGTEAEIAQGVDLISMASTLSRPAAERAVFYLSRIAATADGQIKASAEREIDEVRRGLAGGHAD
;
A
#
# COMPACT_ATOMS: atom_id res chain seq x y z
N MET A 1 -14.12 15.23 1.60
CA MET A 1 -13.49 14.04 2.22
C MET A 1 -12.80 14.58 3.46
N TRP A 2 -13.38 14.38 4.65
CA TRP A 2 -13.00 15.18 5.84
C TRP A 2 -11.55 14.94 6.28
N GLU A 3 -10.99 13.77 5.96
CA GLU A 3 -9.61 13.40 6.28
C GLU A 3 -8.59 14.27 5.54
N LEU A 4 -8.80 14.54 4.24
CA LEU A 4 -7.93 15.42 3.45
C LEU A 4 -8.02 16.86 3.93
N ASP A 5 -9.24 17.36 4.15
CA ASP A 5 -9.48 18.71 4.66
C ASP A 5 -8.78 18.93 6.02
N TYR A 6 -8.81 17.92 6.89
CA TYR A 6 -8.12 17.93 8.17
C TYR A 6 -6.59 17.93 8.01
N LEU A 7 -6.03 17.01 7.22
CA LEU A 7 -4.59 16.85 7.02
C LEU A 7 -3.96 18.11 6.38
N THR A 8 -4.64 18.71 5.42
CA THR A 8 -4.26 20.00 4.84
C THR A 8 -4.39 21.13 5.86
N GLY A 9 -5.50 21.18 6.61
CA GLY A 9 -5.75 22.22 7.62
C GLY A 9 -4.71 22.25 8.75
N VAL A 10 -4.11 21.12 9.10
CA VAL A 10 -3.02 21.03 10.10
C VAL A 10 -1.62 21.12 9.47
N GLY A 11 -1.51 21.32 8.16
CA GLY A 11 -0.24 21.42 7.44
C GLY A 11 0.53 20.11 7.30
N ALA A 12 -0.11 18.96 7.50
CA ALA A 12 0.51 17.64 7.37
C ALA A 12 0.53 17.12 5.93
N LEU A 13 -0.28 17.70 5.04
CA LEU A 13 -0.37 17.34 3.63
C LEU A 13 -0.39 18.59 2.75
N ARG A 14 0.48 18.66 1.75
CA ARG A 14 0.49 19.75 0.78
C ARG A 14 -0.84 19.79 -0.01
N GLU A 15 -1.36 20.99 -0.27
CA GLU A 15 -2.67 21.19 -0.92
C GLU A 15 -2.77 20.54 -2.31
N ASP A 16 -1.70 20.64 -3.10
CA ASP A 16 -1.62 20.03 -4.43
C ASP A 16 -1.65 18.50 -4.37
N VAL A 17 -0.91 17.91 -3.43
CA VAL A 17 -0.93 16.46 -3.18
C VAL A 17 -2.28 16.00 -2.64
N ALA A 18 -2.91 16.76 -1.75
CA ALA A 18 -4.25 16.48 -1.23
C ALA A 18 -5.30 16.44 -2.36
N ALA A 19 -5.24 17.39 -3.30
CA ALA A 19 -6.12 17.42 -4.44
C ALA A 19 -5.95 16.17 -5.32
N MET A 20 -4.70 15.78 -5.61
CA MET A 20 -4.40 14.57 -6.40
C MET A 20 -4.88 13.29 -5.70
N VAL A 21 -4.65 13.16 -4.39
CA VAL A 21 -5.13 12.00 -3.61
C VAL A 21 -6.66 11.97 -3.58
N GLY A 22 -7.32 13.11 -3.38
CA GLY A 22 -8.78 13.19 -3.41
C GLY A 22 -9.36 12.77 -4.75
N GLU A 23 -8.72 13.19 -5.85
CA GLU A 23 -9.12 12.79 -7.20
C GLU A 23 -8.86 11.30 -7.45
N LEU A 24 -7.71 10.76 -7.04
CA LEU A 24 -7.38 9.32 -7.16
C LEU A 24 -8.44 8.45 -6.47
N LEU A 25 -8.88 8.87 -5.28
CA LEU A 25 -9.84 8.12 -4.47
C LEU A 25 -11.30 8.26 -4.94
N SER A 26 -11.59 9.18 -5.88
CA SER A 26 -12.94 9.45 -6.36
C SER A 26 -13.15 9.23 -7.85
N THR A 27 -12.08 9.09 -8.64
CA THR A 27 -12.17 8.78 -10.06
C THR A 27 -12.62 7.32 -10.28
N ASP A 28 -13.50 7.12 -11.26
CA ASP A 28 -13.86 5.79 -11.79
C ASP A 28 -13.13 5.47 -13.11
N ASP A 29 -12.29 6.39 -13.59
CA ASP A 29 -11.45 6.21 -14.78
C ASP A 29 -10.08 5.63 -14.37
N PRO A 30 -9.76 4.37 -14.78
CA PRO A 30 -8.51 3.71 -14.42
C PRO A 30 -7.28 4.37 -15.06
N ASP A 31 -7.39 4.93 -16.26
CA ASP A 31 -6.27 5.64 -16.91
C ASP A 31 -5.94 6.93 -16.13
N ARG A 32 -6.99 7.61 -15.66
CA ARG A 32 -6.84 8.77 -14.78
C ARG A 32 -6.25 8.38 -13.43
N ALA A 33 -6.70 7.27 -12.83
CA ALA A 33 -6.17 6.75 -11.58
C ALA A 33 -4.67 6.43 -11.70
N ALA A 34 -4.26 5.77 -12.80
CA ALA A 34 -2.86 5.42 -13.05
C ALA A 34 -2.00 6.68 -13.22
N CYS A 35 -2.50 7.68 -13.95
CA CYS A 35 -1.84 8.97 -14.09
C CYS A 35 -1.66 9.68 -12.75
N LEU A 36 -2.71 9.76 -11.93
CA LEU A 36 -2.67 10.40 -10.61
C LEU A 36 -1.74 9.66 -9.65
N MET A 37 -1.78 8.33 -9.64
CA MET A 37 -0.87 7.50 -8.85
C MET A 37 0.59 7.86 -9.13
N GLY A 38 1.00 7.92 -10.40
CA GLY A 38 2.38 8.28 -10.76
C GLY A 38 2.77 9.72 -10.39
N LEU A 39 1.83 10.67 -10.47
CA LEU A 39 2.07 12.06 -10.03
C LEU A 39 2.23 12.16 -8.52
N ILE A 40 1.41 11.43 -7.75
CA ILE A 40 1.50 11.38 -6.29
C ILE A 40 2.81 10.69 -5.88
N GLU A 41 3.14 9.55 -6.48
CA GLU A 41 4.39 8.83 -6.26
C GLU A 41 5.60 9.76 -6.47
N ALA A 42 5.69 10.45 -7.62
CA ALA A 42 6.78 11.38 -7.90
C ALA A 42 6.87 12.54 -6.89
N ALA A 43 5.74 12.93 -6.29
CA ALA A 43 5.70 13.98 -5.26
C ALA A 43 6.15 13.49 -3.87
N VAL A 44 5.91 12.22 -3.53
CA VAL A 44 6.18 11.65 -2.19
C VAL A 44 7.43 10.76 -2.13
N VAL A 45 7.89 10.27 -3.28
CA VAL A 45 9.13 9.50 -3.49
C VAL A 45 10.03 10.25 -4.49
N PRO A 46 10.61 11.39 -4.12
CA PRO A 46 11.52 12.11 -5.00
C PRO A 46 12.75 11.27 -5.37
N VAL A 47 13.26 11.49 -6.59
CA VAL A 47 14.45 10.84 -7.17
C VAL A 47 15.71 10.95 -6.28
N SER A 48 15.73 11.89 -5.32
CA SER A 48 16.77 12.04 -4.31
C SER A 48 16.86 10.88 -3.31
N GLY A 49 15.93 9.92 -3.34
CA GLY A 49 16.03 8.65 -2.61
C GLY A 49 15.50 8.66 -1.17
N GLY A 50 14.70 9.66 -0.80
CA GLY A 50 14.03 9.73 0.51
C GLY A 50 12.55 10.04 0.34
N LEU A 51 11.74 9.67 1.33
CA LEU A 51 10.32 10.03 1.33
C LEU A 51 10.14 11.50 1.72
N ALA A 52 9.16 12.16 1.11
CA ALA A 52 8.74 13.50 1.50
C ALA A 52 8.15 13.51 2.92
N ASP A 53 8.17 14.67 3.58
CA ASP A 53 7.65 14.81 4.94
C ASP A 53 6.15 14.52 5.05
N ASP A 54 5.40 14.71 3.96
CA ASP A 54 3.95 14.48 3.89
C ASP A 54 3.56 13.06 3.43
N THR A 55 4.53 12.18 3.15
CA THR A 55 4.25 10.79 2.76
C THR A 55 3.36 10.04 3.77
N PRO A 56 3.55 10.17 5.10
CA PRO A 56 2.64 9.54 6.07
C PRO A 56 1.19 10.01 5.93
N ALA A 57 0.96 11.29 5.62
CA ALA A 57 -0.37 11.84 5.43
C ALA A 57 -1.02 11.29 4.15
N VAL A 58 -0.24 11.09 3.08
CA VAL A 58 -0.70 10.41 1.86
C VAL A 58 -1.10 8.97 2.14
N VAL A 59 -0.25 8.19 2.83
CA VAL A 59 -0.56 6.80 3.21
C VAL A 59 -1.84 6.75 4.05
N ALA A 60 -1.95 7.61 5.08
CA ALA A 60 -3.13 7.66 5.93
C ALA A 60 -4.42 7.95 5.12
N ALA A 61 -4.37 8.92 4.22
CA ALA A 61 -5.51 9.29 3.37
C ALA A 61 -5.89 8.15 2.41
N VAL A 62 -4.91 7.53 1.75
CA VAL A 62 -5.14 6.41 0.81
C VAL A 62 -5.74 5.22 1.55
N VAL A 63 -5.15 4.81 2.68
CA VAL A 63 -5.67 3.71 3.51
C VAL A 63 -7.10 3.96 3.98
N ALA A 64 -7.40 5.18 4.45
CA ALA A 64 -8.76 5.54 4.87
C ALA A 64 -9.75 5.64 3.70
N GLY A 65 -9.25 5.92 2.50
CA GLY A 65 -10.02 6.06 1.27
C GLY A 65 -10.34 4.73 0.60
N LEU A 66 -9.45 3.73 0.68
CA LEU A 66 -9.52 2.45 -0.05
C LEU A 66 -10.92 1.78 -0.06
N PRO A 67 -11.64 1.66 1.07
CA PRO A 67 -12.97 1.02 1.08
C PRO A 67 -14.04 1.78 0.27
N ARG A 68 -13.82 3.07 0.00
CA ARG A 68 -14.72 3.96 -0.73
C ARG A 68 -14.31 4.15 -2.19
N THR A 69 -13.06 3.88 -2.53
CA THR A 69 -12.55 3.95 -3.92
C THR A 69 -13.27 2.92 -4.79
N GLY A 70 -13.68 3.30 -6.00
CA GLY A 70 -14.29 2.40 -6.97
C GLY A 70 -13.37 1.23 -7.34
N ALA A 71 -13.93 0.06 -7.65
CA ALA A 71 -13.16 -1.15 -7.95
C ALA A 71 -12.22 -1.00 -9.16
N ALA A 72 -12.56 -0.11 -10.11
CA ALA A 72 -11.73 0.17 -11.28
C ALA A 72 -10.42 0.90 -10.96
N SER A 73 -10.41 1.74 -9.92
CA SER A 73 -9.28 2.60 -9.54
C SER A 73 -8.56 2.13 -8.27
N ARG A 74 -9.15 1.13 -7.59
CA ARG A 74 -8.60 0.56 -6.35
C ARG A 74 -7.25 -0.12 -6.54
N PRO A 75 -6.98 -0.84 -7.65
CA PRO A 75 -5.64 -1.37 -7.93
C PRO A 75 -4.56 -0.29 -7.92
N GLU A 76 -4.80 0.88 -8.51
CA GLU A 76 -3.84 1.97 -8.56
C GLU A 76 -3.57 2.57 -7.18
N ALA A 77 -4.59 2.66 -6.33
CA ALA A 77 -4.42 3.06 -4.94
C ALA A 77 -3.60 2.04 -4.13
N LEU A 78 -3.79 0.74 -4.38
CA LEU A 78 -2.97 -0.33 -3.76
C LEU A 78 -1.53 -0.30 -4.30
N LEU A 79 -1.34 -0.06 -5.59
CA LEU A 79 -0.03 0.08 -6.23
C LEU A 79 0.74 1.27 -5.66
N LEU A 80 0.09 2.41 -5.43
CA LEU A 80 0.71 3.56 -4.76
C LEU A 80 1.29 3.16 -3.40
N LEU A 81 0.53 2.41 -2.60
CA LEU A 81 1.01 1.91 -1.31
C LEU A 81 2.21 0.97 -1.49
N SER A 82 2.19 0.08 -2.49
CA SER A 82 3.33 -0.80 -2.80
C SER A 82 4.59 0.01 -3.12
N GLN A 83 4.49 1.05 -3.96
CA GLN A 83 5.64 1.90 -4.30
C GLN A 83 6.19 2.65 -3.09
N ILE A 84 5.31 3.16 -2.22
CA ILE A 84 5.71 3.82 -0.97
C ILE A 84 6.43 2.81 -0.07
N VAL A 85 5.90 1.59 0.11
CA VAL A 85 6.55 0.55 0.93
C VAL A 85 7.92 0.18 0.37
N GLY A 86 8.05 -0.03 -0.94
CA GLY A 86 9.35 -0.32 -1.56
C GLY A 86 10.37 0.80 -1.33
N SER A 87 9.89 2.04 -1.21
CA SER A 87 10.73 3.21 -0.94
C SER A 87 11.09 3.37 0.55
N ILE A 88 10.32 2.79 1.47
CA ILE A 88 10.64 2.75 2.90
C ILE A 88 11.92 1.95 3.14
N GLU A 89 12.09 0.81 2.48
CA GLU A 89 13.29 -0.02 2.64
C GLU A 89 14.59 0.74 2.30
N ALA A 90 14.50 1.66 1.34
CA ALA A 90 15.62 2.51 0.94
C ALA A 90 15.85 3.70 1.91
N SER A 91 14.89 4.01 2.79
CA SER A 91 14.85 5.23 3.58
C SER A 91 14.85 4.96 5.10
N GLY A 92 15.95 5.26 5.79
CA GLY A 92 16.02 5.22 7.26
C GLY A 92 15.41 6.45 7.96
N SER A 93 14.42 7.11 7.34
CA SER A 93 13.88 8.40 7.80
C SER A 93 12.66 8.26 8.73
N GLN A 94 12.37 9.30 9.52
CA GLN A 94 11.17 9.34 10.37
C GLN A 94 9.86 9.23 9.57
N PRO A 95 9.68 9.93 8.42
CA PRO A 95 8.52 9.74 7.55
C PRO A 95 8.36 8.30 7.07
N ALA A 96 9.47 7.62 6.73
CA ALA A 96 9.43 6.21 6.32
C ALA A 96 8.96 5.28 7.43
N ALA A 97 9.44 5.47 8.66
CA ALA A 97 9.01 4.70 9.81
C ALA A 97 7.50 4.89 10.12
N GLU A 98 6.97 6.11 10.00
CA GLU A 98 5.54 6.37 10.22
C GLU A 98 4.67 5.82 9.09
N ALA A 99 5.06 6.02 7.83
CA ALA A 99 4.38 5.43 6.68
C ALA A 99 4.31 3.90 6.80
N GLY A 100 5.40 3.25 7.22
CA GLY A 100 5.45 1.81 7.44
C GLY A 100 4.48 1.34 8.53
N ARG A 101 4.42 2.05 9.67
CA ARG A 101 3.44 1.76 10.73
C ARG A 101 1.99 1.86 10.25
N LEU A 102 1.68 2.87 9.44
CA LEU A 102 0.34 3.07 8.89
C LEU A 102 -0.05 1.93 7.94
N VAL A 103 0.84 1.50 7.04
CA VAL A 103 0.60 0.36 6.15
C VAL A 103 0.46 -0.94 6.95
N GLU A 104 1.35 -1.20 7.91
CA GLU A 104 1.27 -2.40 8.74
C GLU A 104 -0.07 -2.46 9.50
N GLY A 105 -0.49 -1.33 10.08
CA GLY A 105 -1.77 -1.23 10.78
C GLY A 105 -2.99 -1.44 9.87
N ALA A 106 -2.85 -1.15 8.58
CA ALA A 106 -3.89 -1.31 7.56
C ALA A 106 -4.00 -2.74 7.00
N LEU A 107 -3.00 -3.60 7.20
CA LEU A 107 -2.97 -4.96 6.64
C LEU A 107 -4.25 -5.76 6.87
N PRO A 108 -4.91 -5.72 8.04
CA PRO A 108 -6.16 -6.45 8.23
C PRO A 108 -7.32 -5.98 7.35
N MET A 109 -7.41 -4.66 7.13
CA MET A 109 -8.42 -4.08 6.26
C MET A 109 -8.09 -4.39 4.79
N ILE A 110 -6.82 -4.24 4.38
CA ILE A 110 -6.37 -4.56 3.02
C ILE A 110 -6.62 -6.04 2.71
N GLY A 111 -6.25 -6.95 3.61
CA GLY A 111 -6.50 -8.39 3.45
C GLY A 111 -7.98 -8.72 3.27
N ALA A 112 -8.87 -8.12 4.09
CA ALA A 112 -10.31 -8.31 3.94
C ALA A 112 -10.87 -7.73 2.63
N LEU A 113 -10.34 -6.59 2.19
CA LEU A 113 -10.74 -5.92 0.96
C LEU A 113 -10.41 -6.77 -0.27
N ILE A 114 -9.16 -7.24 -0.37
CA ILE A 114 -8.69 -7.98 -1.54
C ILE A 114 -9.29 -9.39 -1.61
N GLU A 115 -9.58 -10.05 -0.48
CA GLU A 115 -10.23 -11.38 -0.47
C GLU A 115 -11.56 -11.43 -1.23
N THR A 116 -12.22 -10.29 -1.38
CA THR A 116 -13.51 -10.15 -2.10
C THR A 116 -13.42 -9.23 -3.31
N GLY A 117 -12.20 -8.80 -3.66
CA GLY A 117 -11.93 -7.89 -4.76
C GLY A 117 -11.98 -8.56 -6.13
N THR A 118 -11.82 -7.74 -7.16
CA THR A 118 -11.56 -8.18 -8.54
C THR A 118 -10.18 -8.82 -8.67
N GLU A 119 -9.94 -9.50 -9.79
CA GLU A 119 -8.65 -10.13 -10.10
C GLU A 119 -7.47 -9.14 -10.01
N ALA A 120 -7.65 -7.92 -10.53
CA ALA A 120 -6.63 -6.87 -10.48
C ALA A 120 -6.32 -6.42 -9.04
N GLU A 121 -7.36 -6.31 -8.20
CA GLU A 121 -7.19 -5.94 -6.79
C GLU A 121 -6.50 -7.04 -6.00
N ILE A 122 -6.84 -8.30 -6.26
CA ILE A 122 -6.18 -9.44 -5.62
C ILE A 122 -4.71 -9.50 -6.05
N ALA A 123 -4.42 -9.38 -7.34
CA ALA A 123 -3.05 -9.39 -7.84
C ALA A 123 -2.19 -8.29 -7.21
N GLN A 124 -2.68 -7.04 -7.22
CA GLN A 124 -1.97 -5.93 -6.59
C GLN A 124 -1.90 -6.06 -5.07
N GLY A 125 -2.92 -6.65 -4.46
CA GLY A 125 -2.99 -6.95 -3.03
C GLY A 125 -1.94 -7.97 -2.59
N VAL A 126 -1.68 -9.01 -3.40
CA VAL A 126 -0.61 -9.99 -3.16
C VAL A 126 0.74 -9.28 -3.10
N ASP A 127 1.03 -8.42 -4.08
CA ASP A 127 2.29 -7.67 -4.14
C ASP A 127 2.45 -6.74 -2.94
N LEU A 128 1.41 -5.96 -2.60
CA LEU A 128 1.42 -5.08 -1.43
C LEU A 128 1.63 -5.84 -0.13
N ILE A 129 0.93 -6.95 0.08
CA ILE A 129 1.05 -7.75 1.31
C ILE A 129 2.44 -8.37 1.42
N SER A 130 2.99 -8.87 0.30
CA SER A 130 4.36 -9.40 0.29
C SER A 130 5.37 -8.30 0.63
N MET A 131 5.29 -7.14 0.00
CA MET A 131 6.19 -6.03 0.30
C MET A 131 6.05 -5.55 1.75
N ALA A 132 4.82 -5.42 2.26
CA ALA A 132 4.58 -5.01 3.64
C ALA A 132 5.13 -6.02 4.68
N SER A 133 5.41 -7.27 4.28
CA SER A 133 6.02 -8.27 5.15
C SER A 133 7.41 -7.86 5.65
N THR A 134 8.11 -7.02 4.90
CA THR A 134 9.49 -6.61 5.24
C THR A 134 9.55 -5.50 6.29
N LEU A 135 8.41 -4.84 6.55
CA LEU A 135 8.32 -3.73 7.50
C LEU A 135 8.60 -4.16 8.94
N SER A 136 8.13 -5.35 9.33
CA SER A 136 8.34 -5.91 10.66
C SER A 136 8.02 -7.40 10.69
N ARG A 137 8.53 -8.09 11.72
CA ARG A 137 8.18 -9.50 11.95
C ARG A 137 6.66 -9.73 12.13
N PRO A 138 5.91 -8.94 12.92
CA PRO A 138 4.45 -9.05 12.97
C PRO A 138 3.78 -8.83 11.61
N ALA A 139 4.29 -7.91 10.77
CA ALA A 139 3.79 -7.71 9.42
C ALA A 139 4.00 -8.97 8.56
N ALA A 140 5.18 -9.60 8.62
CA ALA A 140 5.45 -10.86 7.93
C ALA A 140 4.53 -12.00 8.37
N GLU A 141 4.28 -12.15 9.67
CA GLU A 141 3.36 -13.17 10.18
C GLU A 141 1.92 -12.96 9.66
N ARG A 142 1.45 -11.70 9.62
CA ARG A 142 0.16 -11.35 9.01
C ARG A 142 0.15 -11.58 7.50
N ALA A 143 1.23 -11.25 6.81
CA ALA A 143 1.35 -11.46 5.37
C ALA A 143 1.20 -12.94 5.01
N VAL A 144 1.89 -13.84 5.73
CA VAL A 144 1.72 -15.30 5.54
C VAL A 144 0.27 -15.72 5.72
N PHE A 145 -0.43 -15.18 6.75
CA PHE A 145 -1.83 -15.48 6.98
C PHE A 145 -2.72 -15.08 5.80
N TYR A 146 -2.65 -13.83 5.34
CA TYR A 146 -3.50 -13.34 4.25
C TYR A 146 -3.16 -13.97 2.90
N LEU A 147 -1.88 -14.11 2.56
CA LEU A 147 -1.46 -14.78 1.33
C LEU A 147 -1.92 -16.25 1.30
N SER A 148 -1.87 -16.95 2.44
CA SER A 148 -2.37 -18.34 2.53
C SER A 148 -3.87 -18.42 2.27
N ARG A 149 -4.65 -17.43 2.70
CA ARG A 149 -6.09 -17.37 2.41
C ARG A 149 -6.35 -17.14 0.92
N ILE A 150 -5.61 -16.22 0.30
CA ILE A 150 -5.70 -15.95 -1.15
C ILE A 150 -5.33 -17.21 -1.94
N ALA A 151 -4.22 -17.86 -1.62
CA ALA A 151 -3.78 -19.09 -2.30
C ALA A 151 -4.80 -20.25 -2.19
N ALA A 152 -5.59 -20.28 -1.11
CA ALA A 152 -6.63 -21.28 -0.92
C ALA A 152 -7.88 -21.05 -1.78
N THR A 153 -8.15 -19.81 -2.19
CA THR A 153 -9.40 -19.43 -2.91
C THR A 153 -9.18 -19.00 -4.36
N ALA A 154 -8.01 -18.47 -4.70
CA ALA A 154 -7.67 -18.03 -6.04
C ALA A 154 -7.27 -19.20 -6.95
N ASP A 155 -7.25 -18.95 -8.25
CA ASP A 155 -6.79 -19.86 -9.29
C ASP A 155 -5.69 -19.23 -10.17
N GLY A 156 -5.16 -20.04 -11.09
CA GLY A 156 -4.20 -19.58 -12.10
C GLY A 156 -2.96 -18.89 -11.56
N GLN A 157 -2.66 -17.72 -12.14
CA GLN A 157 -1.45 -16.93 -11.85
C GLN A 157 -1.47 -16.32 -10.45
N ILE A 158 -2.63 -15.89 -9.95
CA ILE A 158 -2.75 -15.29 -8.61
C ILE A 158 -2.39 -16.32 -7.55
N LYS A 159 -2.92 -17.53 -7.65
CA LYS A 159 -2.58 -18.61 -6.72
C LYS A 159 -1.08 -18.89 -6.74
N ALA A 160 -0.50 -19.04 -7.92
CA ALA A 160 0.93 -19.30 -8.08
C ALA A 160 1.80 -18.17 -7.50
N SER A 161 1.38 -16.91 -7.69
CA SER A 161 2.08 -15.75 -7.11
C SER A 161 1.97 -15.77 -5.58
N ALA A 162 0.76 -15.94 -5.02
CA ALA A 162 0.57 -15.99 -3.58
C ALA A 162 1.37 -17.13 -2.92
N GLU A 163 1.41 -18.33 -3.52
CA GLU A 163 2.23 -19.45 -3.02
C GLU A 163 3.73 -19.13 -3.05
N ARG A 164 4.22 -18.52 -4.12
CA ARG A 164 5.62 -18.07 -4.23
C ARG A 164 5.96 -17.03 -3.16
N GLU A 165 5.10 -16.04 -2.98
CA GLU A 165 5.30 -14.98 -1.97
C GLU A 165 5.28 -15.55 -0.54
N ILE A 166 4.40 -16.53 -0.23
CA ILE A 166 4.41 -17.22 1.07
C ILE A 166 5.78 -17.84 1.36
N ASP A 167 6.37 -18.51 0.36
CA ASP A 167 7.67 -19.15 0.50
C ASP A 167 8.81 -18.13 0.65
N GLU A 168 8.71 -16.97 0.01
CA GLU A 168 9.63 -15.84 0.19
C GLU A 168 9.55 -15.28 1.62
N VAL A 169 8.34 -14.96 2.09
CA VAL A 169 8.13 -14.41 3.44
C VAL A 169 8.58 -15.41 4.52
N ARG A 170 8.26 -16.70 4.37
CA ARG A 170 8.71 -17.75 5.31
C ARG A 170 10.22 -17.90 5.36
N ARG A 171 10.90 -17.80 4.22
CA ARG A 171 12.37 -17.78 4.17
C ARG A 171 12.92 -16.56 4.90
N GLY A 172 12.31 -15.38 4.74
CA GLY A 172 12.65 -14.18 5.48
C GLY A 172 12.51 -14.35 7.01
N LEU A 173 11.39 -14.92 7.46
CA LEU A 173 11.13 -15.22 8.87
C LEU A 173 12.14 -16.21 9.47
N ALA A 174 12.56 -17.22 8.70
CA ALA A 174 13.54 -18.22 9.14
C ALA A 174 14.99 -17.69 9.10
N GLY A 175 15.29 -16.76 8.20
CA GLY A 175 16.62 -16.17 7.98
C GLY A 175 17.04 -15.10 9.01
N GLY A 176 16.09 -14.57 9.78
CA GLY A 176 16.35 -13.74 10.95
C GLY A 176 15.96 -12.27 10.80
N HIS A 177 15.23 -11.76 11.79
CA HIS A 177 15.55 -10.47 12.39
C HIS A 177 16.50 -10.81 13.55
N ALA A 178 17.81 -10.71 13.31
CA ALA A 178 18.75 -10.63 14.41
C ALA A 178 18.58 -9.20 14.97
N ASP A 179 17.95 -9.11 16.14
CA ASP A 179 17.88 -7.88 16.94
C ASP A 179 19.28 -7.28 17.20
#